data_AF-A0A7C1BQD2-F1
#
_entry.id   AF-A0A7C1BQD2-F1
#
_cell.length_a   1.000
_cell.length_b   1.000
_cell.length_c   1.000
_cell.angle_alpha   90.00
_cell.angle_beta   90.00
_cell.angle_gamma   90.00
#
_symmetry.space_group_name_H-M   'P 1'
#
loop_
_entity.id
_entity.type
_entity.pdbx_description
1 polymer ?
#
loop_
_entity_poly.entity_id
_entity_poly.type
_entity_poly.pdbx_seq_one_letter_code
_entity_poly.pdbx_strand_id
1 'polypeptide(L)'
;MRFKEIFVAGFGCLGQLRLPLEGQFNLILAPNDEGKTTLQNFITAVLFPFTQKELRQRFKPWTHQVYGGNLRYSMSNGEEFE
;
A
#
# COMPACT_ATOMS: atom_id res chain seq x y z
N MET A 1 -16.36 -3.42 2.15
CA MET A 1 -14.93 -3.53 2.47
C MET A 1 -14.48 -2.25 3.16
N ARG A 2 -13.72 -2.33 4.25
CA ARG A 2 -13.17 -1.17 4.97
C ARG A 2 -11.71 -1.45 5.32
N PHE A 3 -10.79 -0.60 4.86
CA PHE A 3 -9.37 -0.73 5.20
C PHE A 3 -9.13 -0.31 6.65
N LYS A 4 -8.18 -0.98 7.30
CA LYS A 4 -7.83 -0.80 8.72
C LYS A 4 -6.38 -0.38 8.88
N GLU A 5 -5.48 -0.94 8.08
CA GLU A 5 -4.07 -0.63 8.13
C GLU A 5 -3.42 -0.92 6.78
N ILE A 6 -2.51 -0.04 6.36
CA ILE A 6 -1.60 -0.27 5.25
C ILE A 6 -0.21 -0.52 5.85
N PHE A 7 0.41 -1.66 5.51
CA PHE A 7 1.81 -1.91 5.82
C PHE A 7 2.62 -2.08 4.53
N VAL A 8 3.64 -1.25 4.35
CA VAL A 8 4.57 -1.32 3.23
C VAL A 8 5.94 -1.73 3.74
N ALA A 9 6.37 -2.96 3.43
CA ALA A 9 7.73 -3.40 3.72
C ALA A 9 8.74 -2.73 2.76
N GLY A 10 8.36 -2.62 1.48
CA GLY A 10 9.07 -1.86 0.45
C GLY A 10 8.30 -1.83 -0.86
N PHE A 11 8.13 -0.65 -1.46
CA PHE A 11 7.46 -0.44 -2.75
C PHE A 11 7.83 0.94 -3.35
N GLY A 12 8.58 0.96 -4.45
CA GLY A 12 9.14 2.20 -4.98
C GLY A 12 9.95 2.96 -3.93
N CYS A 13 9.60 4.23 -3.68
CA CYS A 13 10.23 5.05 -2.65
C CYS A 13 9.81 4.72 -1.20
N LEU A 14 8.72 3.96 -1.02
CA LEU A 14 8.19 3.64 0.30
C LEU A 14 8.91 2.42 0.89
N GLY A 15 9.08 2.42 2.22
CA GLY A 15 9.50 1.22 2.96
C GLY A 15 9.39 1.41 4.47
N GLN A 16 9.19 0.30 5.17
CA GLN A 16 8.90 0.23 6.61
C GLN A 16 7.82 1.23 7.07
N LEU A 17 6.78 1.42 6.24
CA LEU A 17 5.67 2.34 6.51
C LEU A 17 4.48 1.56 7.06
N ARG A 18 3.95 1.99 8.21
CA ARG A 18 2.71 1.47 8.79
C ARG A 18 1.73 2.63 9.01
N LEU A 19 0.57 2.55 8.36
CA LEU A 19 -0.45 3.59 8.40
C LEU A 19 -1.78 2.99 8.86
N PRO A 20 -2.21 3.24 10.10
CA PRO A 20 -3.57 2.93 10.52
C PRO A 20 -4.57 3.81 9.76
N LEU A 21 -5.74 3.27 9.45
CA LEU A 21 -6.81 3.97 8.75
C LEU A 21 -8.08 4.00 9.60
N GLU A 22 -8.71 5.16 9.62
CA GLU A 22 -9.97 5.40 10.30
C GLU A 22 -11.17 5.08 9.38
N GLY A 23 -12.32 4.78 9.99
CA GLY A 23 -13.49 4.24 9.29
C GLY A 23 -14.29 5.21 8.42
N GLN A 24 -13.94 6.50 8.40
CA GLN A 24 -14.71 7.55 7.71
C GLN A 24 -13.91 8.18 6.57
N PHE A 25 -12.95 9.05 6.89
CA PHE A 25 -12.15 9.78 5.92
C PHE A 25 -10.71 9.87 6.43
N ASN A 26 -9.75 9.58 5.54
CA ASN A 26 -8.33 9.64 5.85
C ASN A 26 -7.67 10.63 4.90
N LEU A 27 -7.00 11.65 5.44
CA LEU A 27 -6.25 12.62 4.67
C LEU A 27 -4.76 12.34 4.81
N ILE A 28 -4.11 11.95 3.71
CA ILE A 28 -2.67 11.67 3.67
C ILE A 28 -1.96 12.87 3.04
N LEU A 29 -1.25 13.62 3.89
CA LEU A 29 -0.47 14.80 3.48
C LEU A 29 1.02 14.51 3.55
N ALA A 30 1.72 14.87 2.49
CA ALA A 30 3.18 14.87 2.42
C ALA A 30 3.60 15.87 1.31
N PRO A 31 4.85 16.36 1.32
CA PRO A 31 5.42 17.09 0.19
C PRO A 31 5.36 16.32 -1.14
N ASN A 32 5.58 17.02 -2.25
CA ASN A 32 5.72 16.36 -3.55
C ASN A 32 6.89 15.37 -3.52
N ASP A 33 6.77 14.32 -4.34
CA ASP A 33 7.77 13.25 -4.47
C ASP A 33 8.05 12.38 -3.23
N GLU A 34 7.39 12.67 -2.10
CA GLU A 34 7.41 11.85 -0.86
C GLU A 34 6.49 10.62 -0.93
N GLY A 35 6.17 10.14 -2.13
CA GLY A 35 5.53 8.83 -2.29
C GLY A 35 4.02 8.76 -2.09
N LYS A 36 3.28 9.89 -2.04
CA LYS A 36 1.80 9.87 -2.01
C LYS A 36 1.19 9.06 -3.15
N THR A 37 1.61 9.34 -4.39
CA THR A 37 1.16 8.59 -5.57
C THR A 37 1.68 7.15 -5.55
N THR A 38 2.88 6.92 -4.99
CA THR A 38 3.44 5.57 -4.80
C THR A 38 2.58 4.74 -3.84
N LEU A 39 2.06 5.36 -2.77
CA LEU A 39 1.17 4.70 -1.79
C LEU A 39 -0.16 4.30 -2.44
N GLN A 40 -0.75 5.18 -3.24
CA GLN A 40 -1.96 4.85 -4.00
C GLN A 40 -1.71 3.66 -4.94
N ASN A 41 -0.58 3.64 -5.66
CA ASN A 41 -0.21 2.53 -6.54
C ASN A 41 0.05 1.23 -5.76
N PHE A 42 0.62 1.31 -4.56
CA PHE A 42 0.80 0.16 -3.68
C PHE A 42 -0.54 -0.47 -3.31
N ILE A 43 -1.51 0.32 -2.85
CA ILE A 43 -2.86 -0.16 -2.49
C ILE A 43 -3.50 -0.86 -3.70
N THR A 44 -3.43 -0.24 -4.88
CA THR A 44 -3.95 -0.85 -6.12
C THR A 44 -3.24 -2.16 -6.46
N ALA A 45 -1.91 -2.23 -6.32
CA ALA A 45 -1.13 -3.42 -6.65
C ALA A 45 -1.37 -4.60 -5.68
N VAL A 46 -1.67 -4.32 -4.41
CA VAL A 46 -2.05 -5.35 -3.42
C VAL A 46 -3.40 -5.96 -3.79
N LEU A 47 -4.38 -5.13 -4.15
CA LEU A 47 -5.73 -5.60 -4.49
C LEU A 47 -5.81 -6.21 -5.89
N PHE A 48 -5.03 -5.69 -6.83
CA PHE A 48 -5.02 -6.07 -8.23
C PHE A 48 -3.57 -6.27 -8.68
N PRO A 49 -3.00 -7.48 -8.47
CA PRO A 49 -1.62 -7.77 -8.80
C PRO A 49 -1.28 -7.44 -10.25
N PHE A 50 -0.08 -6.89 -10.47
CA PHE A 50 0.39 -6.57 -11.82
C PHE A 50 0.39 -7.81 -12.71
N THR A 51 -0.27 -7.70 -13.86
CA THR A 51 -0.24 -8.70 -14.93
C THR A 51 1.02 -8.57 -15.78
N GLN A 52 1.57 -7.36 -15.91
CA GLN A 52 2.79 -7.08 -16.69
C GLN A 52 4.04 -7.02 -15.80
N LYS A 53 5.10 -7.71 -16.21
CA LYS A 53 6.38 -7.75 -15.48
C LYS A 53 7.04 -6.37 -15.38
N GLU A 54 6.90 -5.52 -16.38
CA GLU A 54 7.50 -4.18 -16.43
C GLU A 54 6.93 -3.27 -15.33
N LEU A 55 5.61 -3.31 -15.11
CA LEU A 55 4.95 -2.57 -14.04
C LEU A 55 5.44 -3.03 -12.66
N ARG A 56 5.62 -4.35 -12.47
CA ARG A 56 6.22 -4.91 -11.25
C ARG A 56 7.67 -4.44 -11.05
N GLN A 57 8.46 -4.30 -12.12
CA GLN A 57 9.83 -3.80 -12.02
C GLN A 57 9.89 -2.31 -11.68
N ARG A 58 8.95 -1.51 -12.20
CA ARG A 58 8.85 -0.06 -11.92
C ARG A 58 8.75 0.26 -10.43
N PHE A 59 8.09 -0.62 -9.66
CA PHE A 59 7.88 -0.43 -8.22
C PHE A 59 8.79 -1.27 -7.34
N LYS A 60 9.90 -1.79 -7.89
CA LYS A 60 10.96 -2.34 -7.04
C LYS A 60 11.38 -1.30 -5.98
N PRO A 61 11.53 -1.70 -4.71
CA PRO A 61 11.90 -0.75 -3.67
C PRO A 61 13.27 -0.14 -3.96
N TRP A 62 13.41 1.16 -3.73
CA TRP A 62 14.65 1.89 -4.01
C TRP A 62 15.74 1.58 -2.99
N THR A 63 15.37 1.44 -1.72
CA THR A 63 16.30 1.34 -0.60
C THR A 63 16.07 0.11 0.28
N HIS A 64 14.99 -0.64 0.06
CA HIS A 64 14.57 -1.75 0.93
C HIS A 64 14.74 -3.10 0.23
N GLN A 65 15.18 -4.12 0.97
CA GLN A 65 15.39 -5.46 0.41
C GLN A 65 14.08 -6.22 0.18
N VAL A 66 13.06 -5.95 1.01
CA VAL A 66 11.77 -6.64 0.94
C VAL A 66 10.85 -5.88 -0.01
N TYR A 67 10.42 -6.56 -1.08
CA TYR A 67 9.41 -6.03 -1.99
C TYR A 67 8.03 -6.58 -1.62
N GLY A 68 7.17 -5.73 -1.07
CA GLY A 68 5.81 -6.09 -0.72
C GLY A 68 5.30 -5.34 0.50
N GLY A 69 4.30 -5.94 1.12
CA GLY A 69 3.50 -5.39 2.20
C GLY A 69 2.11 -6.02 2.16
N ASN A 70 1.22 -5.54 3.01
CA ASN A 70 -0.14 -6.05 3.10
C ASN A 70 -1.14 -4.93 3.41
N LEU A 71 -2.42 -5.29 3.29
CA LEU A 71 -3.53 -4.40 3.57
C LEU A 71 -4.49 -5.14 4.48
N ARG A 72 -4.62 -4.67 5.72
CA ARG A 72 -5.63 -5.23 6.62
C ARG A 72 -6.98 -4.58 6.32
N TYR A 73 -8.01 -5.37 6.11
CA TYR A 73 -9.37 -4.86 5.84
C TYR A 73 -10.46 -5.79 6.37
N SER A 74 -11.65 -5.21 6.59
CA SER A 74 -12.85 -5.94 7.00
C SER A 74 -13.92 -5.94 5.90
N MET A 75 -14.66 -7.03 5.81
CA MET A 75 -15.82 -7.20 4.92
C MET A 75 -17.11 -6.77 5.63
N SER A 76 -18.22 -6.65 4.88
CA SER A 76 -19.51 -6.22 5.45
C SER A 76 -20.14 -7.25 6.39
N ASN A 77 -19.74 -8.51 6.27
CA ASN A 77 -20.12 -9.61 7.17
C ASN A 77 -19.28 -9.64 8.48
N GLY A 78 -18.30 -8.74 8.64
CA GLY A 78 -17.43 -8.67 9.82
C GLY A 78 -16.14 -9.49 9.72
N GLU A 79 -15.92 -10.26 8.65
CA GLU A 79 -14.67 -10.99 8.45
C GLU A 79 -13.50 -10.04 8.20
N GLU A 80 -12.32 -10.39 8.72
CA GLU A 80 -11.08 -9.63 8.57
C GLU A 80 -10.03 -10.40 7.78
N PHE A 81 -9.24 -9.68 6.97
CA PHE A 81 -8.22 -10.21 6.08
C PHE A 81 -6.95 -9.35 6.14
N GLU A 82 -5.81 -9.94 5.76
CA GLU A 82 -4.49 -9.31 5.63
C GLU A 82 -3.80 -9.74 4.33
#